data_AF-A0A371HNV4-F1
#
_entry.id   AF-A0A371HNV4-F1
#
_cell.length_a   1.000
_cell.length_b   1.000
_cell.length_c   1.000
_cell.angle_alpha   90.00
_cell.angle_beta   90.00
_cell.angle_gamma   90.00
#
_symmetry.space_group_name_H-M   'P 1'
#
loop_
_entity.id
_entity.type
_entity.pdbx_description
1 polymer ?
#
loop_
_entity_poly.entity_id
_entity_poly.type
_entity_poly.pdbx_seq_one_letter_code
_entity_poly.pdbx_strand_id
1 'polypeptide(L)'
;MPLAHIIGARICYSPLLPRNRRFTLMASAAIDDAKHGFSRPEMYKENLAGTVDAYDRHVFLCYKNHLTWPPRVEASDADPLPKRVANVWKARKNDTSVKTKITVCEAREEVGFSDGDVLIFPDMVKYKGLEESNVDGFFDDVIVSGKEWGGGEQGVLRGSHIFVCAHGSRDVRCGVCGPALMDKLNEEIQLRGLKDQISVMACAHVGGHKYAGNLIIYCPGPDGKIMGHWYGYVTPDDVPALLDRQIAKGEVIQKLWRGQMGPPVTDIKGADDQKLANGDDNSKTNLSNNENVAGCCQGVNGVSCCRSESFEQNKGIDKTKQGSNISWYWPILQKRDILTAGGILGALAAFAVAYRFYRSDAYDCKEKEKEHPLNQNTGLGKFWDIMRCLGLV
;
A
#
# COMPACT_ATOMS: atom_id res chain seq x y z
N MET A 1 4.31 -39.82 -54.80
CA MET A 1 3.22 -39.76 -53.81
C MET A 1 3.63 -38.79 -52.72
N PRO A 2 2.88 -37.69 -52.48
CA PRO A 2 3.34 -36.60 -51.62
C PRO A 2 3.01 -36.84 -50.14
N LEU A 3 3.91 -36.40 -49.25
CA LEU A 3 3.64 -36.22 -47.83
C LEU A 3 2.75 -35.00 -47.62
N ALA A 4 1.63 -35.19 -46.92
CA ALA A 4 0.76 -34.11 -46.45
C ALA A 4 1.25 -33.59 -45.08
N HIS A 5 1.58 -32.30 -44.99
CA HIS A 5 1.73 -31.59 -43.73
C HIS A 5 0.36 -31.08 -43.27
N ILE A 6 -0.13 -31.59 -42.13
CA ILE A 6 -1.31 -31.07 -41.43
C ILE A 6 -0.84 -30.01 -40.43
N ILE A 7 -1.35 -28.79 -40.58
CA ILE A 7 -1.23 -27.68 -39.62
C ILE A 7 -2.29 -27.89 -38.54
N GLY A 8 -1.87 -28.19 -37.31
CA GLY A 8 -2.76 -28.28 -36.15
C GLY A 8 -3.02 -26.90 -35.53
N ALA A 9 -4.24 -26.40 -35.66
CA ALA A 9 -4.72 -25.24 -34.91
C ALA A 9 -4.98 -25.64 -33.44
N ARG A 10 -4.30 -25.00 -32.49
CA ARG A 10 -4.62 -25.09 -31.05
C ARG A 10 -5.86 -24.27 -30.76
N ILE A 11 -6.98 -24.94 -30.51
CA ILE A 11 -8.18 -24.34 -29.91
C ILE A 11 -7.92 -24.23 -28.40
N CYS A 12 -7.85 -23.02 -27.88
CA CYS A 12 -7.88 -22.77 -26.44
C CYS A 12 -9.28 -23.11 -25.90
N TYR A 13 -9.43 -24.29 -25.33
CA TYR A 13 -10.58 -24.59 -24.47
C TYR A 13 -10.35 -23.97 -23.09
N SER A 14 -11.07 -22.89 -22.78
CA SER A 14 -11.30 -22.52 -21.39
C SER A 14 -12.20 -23.59 -20.76
N PRO A 15 -11.80 -24.28 -19.69
CA PRO A 15 -12.64 -25.30 -19.08
C PRO A 15 -13.88 -24.62 -18.44
N LEU A 16 -15.06 -24.89 -19.01
CA LEU A 16 -16.34 -24.55 -18.40
C LEU A 16 -16.55 -25.46 -17.19
N LEU A 17 -16.19 -24.96 -16.00
CA LEU A 17 -16.49 -25.64 -14.74
C LEU A 17 -18.01 -25.82 -14.57
N PRO A 18 -18.48 -26.99 -14.14
CA PRO A 18 -19.91 -27.26 -13.97
C PRO A 18 -20.54 -26.30 -12.96
N ARG A 19 -21.74 -25.82 -13.27
CA ARG A 19 -22.47 -24.75 -12.55
C ARG A 19 -22.54 -24.96 -11.03
N ASN A 20 -22.72 -26.20 -10.57
CA ASN A 20 -22.71 -26.54 -9.13
C ASN A 20 -21.37 -26.26 -8.44
N ARG A 21 -20.23 -26.54 -9.08
CA ARG A 21 -18.91 -26.26 -8.48
C ARG A 21 -18.64 -24.77 -8.35
N ARG A 22 -19.13 -23.95 -9.29
CA ARG A 22 -19.05 -22.48 -9.19
C ARG A 22 -19.86 -21.93 -8.02
N PHE A 23 -21.08 -22.44 -7.81
CA PHE A 23 -21.90 -22.04 -6.67
C PHE A 23 -21.27 -22.41 -5.32
N THR A 24 -20.70 -23.62 -5.19
CA THR A 24 -20.03 -24.04 -3.95
C THR A 24 -18.78 -23.19 -3.66
N LEU A 25 -17.98 -22.86 -4.68
CA LEU A 25 -16.78 -22.03 -4.52
C LEU A 25 -17.12 -20.58 -4.13
N MET A 26 -18.20 -20.02 -4.67
CA MET A 26 -18.67 -18.68 -4.30
C MET A 26 -19.23 -18.65 -2.87
N ALA A 27 -19.96 -19.69 -2.47
CA ALA A 27 -20.45 -19.81 -1.10
C ALA A 27 -19.30 -19.94 -0.09
N SER A 28 -18.24 -20.72 -0.40
CA SER A 28 -17.08 -20.82 0.48
C SER A 28 -16.31 -19.50 0.58
N ALA A 29 -16.10 -18.81 -0.55
CA ALA A 29 -15.43 -17.51 -0.55
C ALA A 29 -16.21 -16.45 0.25
N ALA A 30 -17.54 -16.43 0.17
CA ALA A 30 -18.38 -15.53 0.97
C ALA A 30 -18.30 -15.83 2.47
N ILE A 31 -18.25 -17.11 2.86
CA ILE A 31 -18.07 -17.52 4.27
C ILE A 31 -16.69 -17.09 4.79
N ASP A 32 -15.65 -17.32 3.99
CA ASP A 32 -14.28 -16.93 4.37
C ASP A 32 -14.14 -15.40 4.47
N ASP A 33 -14.76 -14.64 3.57
CA ASP A 33 -14.79 -13.17 3.64
C ASP A 33 -15.55 -12.67 4.87
N ALA A 34 -16.70 -13.28 5.20
CA ALA A 34 -17.46 -12.95 6.41
C ALA A 34 -16.71 -13.29 7.72
N LYS A 35 -15.73 -14.21 7.68
CA LYS A 35 -14.96 -14.65 8.85
C LYS A 35 -13.61 -13.92 8.96
N HIS A 36 -12.95 -13.68 7.85
CA HIS A 36 -11.56 -13.24 7.77
C HIS A 36 -11.34 -12.02 6.88
N GLY A 37 -12.23 -11.72 5.94
CA GLY A 37 -12.13 -10.62 4.98
C GLY A 37 -12.87 -9.35 5.39
N PHE A 38 -13.45 -8.64 4.42
CA PHE A 38 -14.00 -7.29 4.63
C PHE A 38 -15.49 -7.26 4.99
N SER A 39 -16.20 -8.39 4.89
CA SER A 39 -17.62 -8.50 5.28
C SER A 39 -17.84 -8.96 6.72
N ARG A 40 -16.81 -8.85 7.57
CA ARG A 40 -16.90 -9.31 8.97
C ARG A 40 -17.93 -8.47 9.75
N PRO A 41 -18.84 -9.10 10.51
CA PRO A 41 -19.97 -8.41 11.13
C PRO A 41 -19.56 -7.44 12.23
N GLU A 42 -18.37 -7.55 12.81
CA GLU A 42 -17.87 -6.63 13.84
C GLU A 42 -17.25 -5.34 13.29
N MET A 43 -17.01 -5.25 11.97
CA MET A 43 -16.41 -4.05 11.40
C MET A 43 -17.27 -2.81 11.68
N TYR A 44 -16.60 -1.72 12.03
CA TYR A 44 -17.22 -0.41 12.33
C TYR A 44 -18.12 -0.34 13.57
N LYS A 45 -18.16 -1.39 14.41
CA LYS A 45 -18.95 -1.37 15.67
C LYS A 45 -18.25 -0.69 16.83
N GLU A 46 -16.92 -0.62 16.81
CA GLU A 46 -16.11 0.00 17.85
C GLU A 46 -15.46 1.29 17.36
N ASN A 47 -15.27 2.25 18.26
CA ASN A 47 -14.43 3.40 17.98
C ASN A 47 -12.96 2.97 17.93
N LEU A 48 -12.29 3.27 16.81
CA LEU A 48 -10.89 2.95 16.57
C LEU A 48 -9.92 3.97 17.18
N ALA A 49 -10.35 5.21 17.36
CA ALA A 49 -9.49 6.29 17.80
C ALA A 49 -8.87 5.99 19.18
N GLY A 50 -7.55 6.17 19.30
CA GLY A 50 -6.81 5.89 20.53
C GLY A 50 -6.41 4.43 20.73
N THR A 51 -6.67 3.54 19.76
CA THR A 51 -6.25 2.13 19.83
C THR A 51 -4.77 1.88 19.47
N VAL A 52 -4.02 2.95 19.22
CA VAL A 52 -2.57 2.92 18.97
C VAL A 52 -1.88 3.76 20.03
N ASP A 53 -0.97 3.13 20.77
CA ASP A 53 -0.13 3.83 21.73
C ASP A 53 0.70 4.92 21.04
N ALA A 54 0.74 6.11 21.61
CA ALA A 54 1.63 7.19 21.16
C ALA A 54 3.07 6.71 21.05
N TYR A 55 3.80 7.15 20.04
CA TYR A 55 5.22 6.86 19.83
C TYR A 55 5.82 7.96 18.97
N ASP A 56 7.12 8.20 19.09
CA ASP A 56 7.80 9.33 18.45
C ASP A 56 8.55 8.91 17.19
N ARG A 57 9.02 7.66 17.15
CA ARG A 57 9.84 7.12 16.06
C ARG A 57 9.37 5.73 15.65
N HIS A 58 9.35 5.44 14.35
CA HIS A 58 9.11 4.09 13.84
C HIS A 58 10.26 3.68 12.93
N VAL A 59 10.88 2.56 13.28
CA VAL A 59 11.93 1.92 12.52
C VAL A 59 11.34 0.71 11.82
N PHE A 60 11.49 0.64 10.50
CA PHE A 60 11.15 -0.54 9.73
C PHE A 60 12.41 -1.26 9.29
N LEU A 61 12.50 -2.56 9.56
CA LEU A 61 13.52 -3.45 9.00
C LEU A 61 12.96 -4.10 7.74
N CYS A 62 13.51 -3.80 6.57
CA CYS A 62 13.23 -4.51 5.33
C CYS A 62 13.82 -5.92 5.42
N TYR A 63 12.97 -6.94 5.33
CA TYR A 63 13.41 -8.32 5.47
C TYR A 63 12.56 -9.28 4.65
N LYS A 64 13.16 -9.96 3.68
CA LYS A 64 12.53 -11.00 2.81
C LYS A 64 11.14 -10.63 2.27
N ASN A 65 10.51 -11.58 1.57
CA ASN A 65 9.12 -11.46 1.12
C ASN A 65 8.14 -11.82 2.25
N HIS A 66 7.06 -11.04 2.41
CA HIS A 66 6.10 -11.23 3.51
C HIS A 66 5.37 -12.59 3.51
N LEU A 67 5.26 -13.24 2.35
CA LEU A 67 4.67 -14.57 2.19
C LEU A 67 5.55 -15.68 2.79
N THR A 68 6.84 -15.39 3.00
CA THR A 68 7.82 -16.37 3.52
C THR A 68 8.03 -16.25 5.03
N TRP A 69 7.51 -15.21 5.67
CA TRP A 69 7.74 -14.99 7.10
C TRP A 69 7.05 -16.07 7.95
N PRO A 70 7.73 -16.58 9.00
CA PRO A 70 7.09 -17.45 9.97
C PRO A 70 6.12 -16.62 10.85
N PRO A 71 5.27 -17.29 11.66
CA PRO A 71 4.32 -16.62 12.54
C PRO A 71 4.95 -15.68 13.59
N ARG A 72 6.26 -15.75 13.85
CA ARG A 72 7.02 -14.85 14.73
C ARG A 72 8.41 -14.65 14.13
N VAL A 73 8.51 -13.84 13.08
CA VAL A 73 9.77 -13.55 12.37
C VAL A 73 10.85 -13.01 13.32
N GLU A 74 10.44 -12.23 14.32
CA GLU A 74 11.29 -11.66 15.37
C GLU A 74 11.84 -12.67 16.38
N ALA A 75 11.36 -13.92 16.36
CA ALA A 75 11.74 -14.97 17.28
C ALA A 75 12.24 -16.25 16.58
N SER A 76 12.34 -16.23 15.24
CA SER A 76 12.68 -17.38 14.42
C SER A 76 14.19 -17.61 14.35
N ASP A 77 14.64 -18.85 14.62
CA ASP A 77 16.04 -19.25 14.46
C ASP A 77 16.49 -19.29 12.99
N ALA A 78 15.54 -19.46 12.07
CA ALA A 78 15.79 -19.42 10.62
C ALA A 78 15.87 -17.99 10.06
N ASP A 79 15.56 -16.98 10.89
CA ASP A 79 15.55 -15.57 10.52
C ASP A 79 16.40 -14.75 11.50
N PRO A 80 17.72 -14.96 11.46
CA PRO A 80 18.62 -14.52 12.52
C PRO A 80 18.78 -12.99 12.59
N LEU A 81 18.67 -12.26 11.46
CA LEU A 81 18.71 -10.79 11.45
C LEU A 81 17.53 -10.14 12.20
N PRO A 82 16.25 -10.39 11.84
CA PRO A 82 15.11 -9.88 12.62
C PRO A 82 15.16 -10.31 14.09
N LYS A 83 15.57 -11.55 14.36
CA LYS A 83 15.74 -12.05 15.73
C LYS A 83 16.80 -11.27 16.50
N ARG A 84 17.95 -10.98 15.89
CA ARG A 84 19.04 -10.19 16.49
C ARG A 84 18.56 -8.77 16.80
N VAL A 85 17.92 -8.10 15.84
CA VAL A 85 17.34 -6.76 16.02
C VAL A 85 16.33 -6.75 17.17
N ALA A 86 15.42 -7.73 17.22
CA ALA A 86 14.43 -7.82 18.29
C ALA A 86 15.06 -8.03 19.68
N ASN A 87 16.10 -8.87 19.77
CA ASN A 87 16.83 -9.13 21.02
C ASN A 87 17.57 -7.88 21.51
N VAL A 88 18.32 -7.22 20.62
CA VAL A 88 19.07 -5.99 20.95
C VAL A 88 18.09 -4.89 21.39
N TRP A 89 17.00 -4.69 20.65
CA TRP A 89 15.97 -3.74 21.03
C TRP A 89 15.34 -4.06 22.38
N LYS A 90 15.00 -5.32 22.65
CA LYS A 90 14.43 -5.73 23.95
C LYS A 90 15.37 -5.42 25.11
N ALA A 91 16.68 -5.60 24.91
CA ALA A 91 17.70 -5.30 25.92
C ALA A 91 17.91 -3.79 26.12
N ARG A 92 17.76 -3.00 25.05
CA ARG A 92 18.21 -1.59 24.99
C ARG A 92 17.10 -0.56 24.81
N LYS A 93 15.83 -0.97 24.80
CA LYS A 93 14.67 -0.07 24.62
C LYS A 93 14.55 1.05 25.66
N ASN A 94 15.30 0.98 26.77
CA ASN A 94 15.34 2.01 27.80
C ASN A 94 16.49 3.01 27.60
N ASP A 95 17.41 2.73 26.68
CA ASP A 95 18.56 3.58 26.36
C ASP A 95 18.18 4.69 25.35
N THR A 96 17.03 4.56 24.69
CA THR A 96 16.51 5.53 23.72
C THR A 96 15.94 6.77 24.41
N SER A 97 16.18 7.95 23.84
CA SER A 97 15.59 9.22 24.29
C SER A 97 14.12 9.40 23.87
N VAL A 98 13.67 8.64 22.87
CA VAL A 98 12.34 8.77 22.26
C VAL A 98 11.61 7.42 22.18
N LYS A 99 10.28 7.43 22.29
CA LYS A 99 9.48 6.22 22.26
C LYS A 99 9.47 5.63 20.85
N THR A 100 10.22 4.55 20.66
CA THR A 100 10.45 3.96 19.33
C THR A 100 9.66 2.67 19.16
N LYS A 101 9.07 2.47 17.97
CA LYS A 101 8.51 1.20 17.50
C LYS A 101 9.45 0.59 16.47
N ILE A 102 9.57 -0.74 16.46
CA ILE A 102 10.30 -1.48 15.43
C ILE A 102 9.35 -2.49 14.80
N THR A 103 9.25 -2.46 13.47
CA THR A 103 8.40 -3.36 12.68
C THR A 103 9.20 -3.94 11.52
N VAL A 104 8.95 -5.19 11.15
CA VAL A 104 9.52 -5.76 9.92
C VAL A 104 8.63 -5.37 8.74
N CYS A 105 9.22 -4.93 7.63
CA CYS A 105 8.53 -4.73 6.36
C CYS A 105 9.17 -5.56 5.25
N GLU A 106 8.44 -5.75 4.17
CA GLU A 106 8.89 -6.54 3.03
C GLU A 106 10.07 -5.88 2.33
N ALA A 107 11.09 -6.68 2.03
CA ALA A 107 12.11 -6.30 1.06
C ALA A 107 11.54 -6.47 -0.36
N ARG A 108 11.51 -5.38 -1.14
CA ARG A 108 11.10 -5.36 -2.54
C ARG A 108 12.14 -4.61 -3.37
N GLU A 109 13.02 -5.37 -4.02
CA GLU A 109 14.10 -4.82 -4.85
C GLU A 109 13.57 -3.96 -6.01
N GLU A 110 12.43 -4.34 -6.59
CA GLU A 110 11.76 -3.59 -7.68
C GLU A 110 11.45 -2.13 -7.34
N VAL A 111 11.19 -1.85 -6.06
CA VAL A 111 10.89 -0.50 -5.54
C VAL A 111 12.04 0.05 -4.69
N GLY A 112 13.23 -0.57 -4.78
CA GLY A 112 14.46 -0.08 -4.18
C GLY A 112 14.60 -0.33 -2.68
N PHE A 113 13.96 -1.37 -2.12
CA PHE A 113 14.11 -1.78 -0.72
C PHE A 113 14.69 -3.19 -0.65
N SER A 114 15.95 -3.30 -0.23
CA SER A 114 16.67 -4.57 -0.17
C SER A 114 16.59 -5.22 1.22
N ASP A 115 16.95 -6.50 1.30
CA ASP A 115 17.08 -7.20 2.58
C ASP A 115 18.13 -6.50 3.46
N GLY A 116 17.77 -6.22 4.72
CA GLY A 116 18.64 -5.48 5.64
C GLY A 116 18.58 -3.95 5.48
N ASP A 117 17.76 -3.39 4.59
CA ASP A 117 17.50 -1.95 4.61
C ASP A 117 16.72 -1.58 5.89
N VAL A 118 16.98 -0.39 6.44
CA VAL A 118 16.31 0.14 7.63
C VAL A 118 15.72 1.50 7.32
N LEU A 119 14.41 1.66 7.51
CA LEU A 119 13.67 2.89 7.26
C LEU A 119 13.31 3.56 8.58
N ILE A 120 13.55 4.87 8.71
CA ILE A 120 13.28 5.60 9.95
C ILE A 120 12.34 6.78 9.69
N PHE A 121 11.22 6.79 10.40
CA PHE A 121 10.23 7.87 10.43
C PHE A 121 10.18 8.50 11.83
N PRO A 122 10.05 9.83 11.98
CA PRO A 122 9.77 10.84 10.94
C PRO A 122 10.98 11.29 10.11
N ASP A 123 12.19 10.78 10.38
CA ASP A 123 13.42 11.34 9.81
C ASP A 123 13.53 11.17 8.27
N MET A 124 12.72 10.30 7.67
CA MET A 124 12.72 9.98 6.24
C MET A 124 14.10 9.52 5.75
N VAL A 125 14.75 8.69 6.57
CA VAL A 125 16.08 8.14 6.28
C VAL A 125 15.96 6.66 5.97
N LYS A 126 16.75 6.21 5.00
CA LYS A 126 17.02 4.79 4.73
C LYS A 126 18.48 4.49 4.97
N TYR A 127 18.78 3.51 5.81
CA TYR A 127 20.12 2.91 5.90
C TYR A 127 20.13 1.59 5.14
N LYS A 128 21.21 1.30 4.41
CA LYS A 128 21.39 0.03 3.70
C LYS A 128 22.38 -0.88 4.40
N GLY A 129 22.19 -2.19 4.25
CA GLY A 129 23.18 -3.20 4.64
C GLY A 129 23.26 -3.48 6.14
N LEU A 130 22.13 -3.43 6.85
CA LEU A 130 22.08 -3.97 8.20
C LEU A 130 22.20 -5.50 8.16
N GLU A 131 23.22 -6.01 8.83
CA GLU A 131 23.53 -7.43 8.95
C GLU A 131 23.62 -7.80 10.43
N GLU A 132 23.55 -9.10 10.75
CA GLU A 132 23.66 -9.57 12.13
C GLU A 132 24.92 -9.09 12.86
N SER A 133 26.01 -8.96 12.12
CA SER A 133 27.34 -8.58 12.61
C SER A 133 27.42 -7.12 13.05
N ASN A 134 26.57 -6.25 12.50
CA ASN A 134 26.67 -4.79 12.66
C ASN A 134 25.46 -4.16 13.37
N VAL A 135 24.50 -4.98 13.85
CA VAL A 135 23.32 -4.51 14.58
C VAL A 135 23.68 -3.65 15.79
N ASP A 136 24.65 -4.06 16.62
CA ASP A 136 24.99 -3.30 17.83
C ASP A 136 25.51 -1.89 17.50
N GLY A 137 26.38 -1.77 16.49
CA GLY A 137 26.88 -0.48 16.02
C GLY A 137 25.77 0.41 15.45
N PHE A 138 24.83 -0.17 14.69
CA PHE A 138 23.64 0.57 14.25
C PHE A 138 22.81 1.09 15.42
N PHE A 139 22.61 0.27 16.46
CA PHE A 139 21.86 0.70 17.64
C PHE A 139 22.60 1.79 18.43
N ASP A 140 23.92 1.68 18.59
CA ASP A 140 24.74 2.69 19.26
C ASP A 140 24.67 4.04 18.53
N ASP A 141 24.97 4.03 17.24
CA ASP A 141 25.04 5.24 16.43
C ASP A 141 23.65 5.83 16.22
N VAL A 142 22.72 5.07 15.67
CA VAL A 142 21.45 5.62 15.16
C VAL A 142 20.35 5.61 16.21
N ILE A 143 20.12 4.47 16.88
CA ILE A 143 18.95 4.30 17.75
C ILE A 143 19.15 5.03 19.08
N VAL A 144 20.31 4.89 19.69
CA VAL A 144 20.63 5.45 21.02
C VAL A 144 21.21 6.85 20.92
N SER A 145 22.24 7.06 20.10
CA SER A 145 22.93 8.36 20.05
C SER A 145 22.36 9.35 19.02
N GLY A 146 21.54 8.90 18.08
CA GLY A 146 20.92 9.76 17.05
C GLY A 146 21.91 10.30 16.01
N LYS A 147 23.05 9.64 15.83
CA LYS A 147 24.09 9.99 14.86
C LYS A 147 23.87 9.23 13.54
N GLU A 148 24.54 9.71 12.50
CA GLU A 148 24.66 8.96 11.25
C GLU A 148 25.41 7.65 11.49
N TRP A 149 24.97 6.59 10.84
CA TRP A 149 25.58 5.27 11.00
C TRP A 149 26.92 5.20 10.28
N GLY A 150 28.00 4.90 10.99
CA GLY A 150 29.32 4.73 10.37
C GLY A 150 29.45 3.46 9.53
N GLY A 151 28.54 2.50 9.69
CA GLY A 151 28.62 1.15 9.10
C GLY A 151 27.85 0.93 7.80
N GLY A 152 27.09 1.91 7.30
CA GLY A 152 26.22 1.72 6.14
C GLY A 152 25.98 2.97 5.31
N GLU A 153 25.41 2.78 4.12
CA GLU A 153 25.05 3.88 3.22
C GLU A 153 23.71 4.50 3.66
N GLN A 154 23.70 5.81 3.86
CA GLN A 154 22.49 6.57 4.16
C GLN A 154 21.87 7.15 2.88
N GLY A 155 20.57 6.92 2.71
CA GLY A 155 19.73 7.49 1.67
C GLY A 155 18.54 8.26 2.24
N VAL A 156 17.90 9.06 1.39
CA VAL A 156 16.72 9.87 1.74
C VAL A 156 15.48 9.22 1.15
N LEU A 157 14.46 9.03 1.99
CA LEU A 157 13.12 8.62 1.58
C LEU A 157 12.34 9.81 1.05
N ARG A 158 11.62 9.61 -0.05
CA ARG A 158 10.84 10.66 -0.73
C ARG A 158 9.41 10.21 -0.90
N GLY A 159 8.50 11.19 -0.88
CA GLY A 159 7.09 10.96 -1.10
C GLY A 159 6.40 10.37 0.12
N SER A 160 5.37 9.57 -0.12
CA SER A 160 4.55 8.91 0.90
C SER A 160 4.84 7.41 0.95
N HIS A 161 4.77 6.84 2.15
CA HIS A 161 5.01 5.43 2.40
C HIS A 161 3.80 4.81 3.10
N ILE A 162 3.21 3.81 2.47
CA ILE A 162 2.07 3.06 3.00
C ILE A 162 2.55 1.67 3.39
N PHE A 163 2.44 1.34 4.67
CA PHE A 163 2.74 0.01 5.20
C PHE A 163 1.44 -0.74 5.49
N VAL A 164 1.18 -1.83 4.78
CA VAL A 164 -0.03 -2.63 4.93
C VAL A 164 0.29 -3.91 5.70
N CYS A 165 -0.43 -4.18 6.77
CA CYS A 165 -0.24 -5.40 7.54
C CYS A 165 -0.71 -6.63 6.75
N ALA A 166 0.22 -7.42 6.22
CA ALA A 166 -0.04 -8.58 5.36
C ALA A 166 0.58 -9.90 5.90
N HIS A 167 0.82 -9.97 7.21
CA HIS A 167 1.48 -11.09 7.87
C HIS A 167 0.55 -12.29 8.08
N GLY A 168 0.26 -13.03 7.00
CA GLY A 168 -0.74 -14.11 7.00
C GLY A 168 -0.43 -15.29 7.90
N SER A 169 0.85 -15.64 8.07
CA SER A 169 1.28 -16.73 8.97
C SER A 169 1.11 -16.38 10.44
N ARG A 170 1.13 -15.08 10.80
CA ARG A 170 0.83 -14.58 12.15
C ARG A 170 -0.66 -14.48 12.39
N ASP A 171 -1.38 -13.94 11.42
CA ASP A 171 -2.78 -13.59 11.54
C ASP A 171 -3.50 -13.77 10.19
N VAL A 172 -4.48 -14.68 10.16
CA VAL A 172 -5.22 -15.02 8.94
C VAL A 172 -5.98 -13.83 8.37
N ARG A 173 -6.48 -12.90 9.20
CA ARG A 173 -7.22 -11.72 8.70
C ARG A 173 -6.28 -10.77 7.98
N CYS A 174 -5.06 -10.60 8.50
CA CYS A 174 -4.01 -9.83 7.83
C CYS A 174 -3.59 -10.51 6.52
N GLY A 175 -3.49 -11.84 6.50
CA GLY A 175 -3.20 -12.62 5.29
C GLY A 175 -4.27 -12.54 4.21
N VAL A 176 -5.54 -12.37 4.59
CA VAL A 176 -6.66 -12.21 3.63
C VAL A 176 -6.81 -10.75 3.19
N CYS A 177 -6.84 -9.80 4.15
CA CYS A 177 -7.12 -8.40 3.85
C CYS A 177 -5.92 -7.66 3.25
N GLY A 178 -4.70 -7.96 3.73
CA GLY A 178 -3.49 -7.22 3.36
C GLY A 178 -3.19 -7.26 1.86
N PRO A 179 -3.08 -8.44 1.24
CA PRO A 179 -2.82 -8.54 -0.20
C PRO A 179 -3.86 -7.83 -1.06
N ALA A 180 -5.16 -8.00 -0.77
CA ALA A 180 -6.24 -7.34 -1.51
C ALA A 180 -6.15 -5.80 -1.43
N LEU A 181 -5.78 -5.24 -0.27
CA LEU A 181 -5.55 -3.80 -0.12
C LEU A 181 -4.31 -3.33 -0.88
N MET A 182 -3.21 -4.09 -0.83
CA MET A 182 -1.99 -3.75 -1.56
C MET A 182 -2.24 -3.75 -3.07
N ASP A 183 -2.96 -4.73 -3.60
CA ASP A 183 -3.34 -4.78 -5.02
C ASP A 183 -4.15 -3.54 -5.41
N LYS A 184 -5.18 -3.20 -4.62
CA LYS A 184 -6.03 -2.04 -4.90
C LYS A 184 -5.26 -0.71 -4.80
N LEU A 185 -4.39 -0.56 -3.81
CA LEU A 185 -3.53 0.61 -3.66
C LEU A 185 -2.60 0.76 -4.87
N ASN A 186 -1.90 -0.31 -5.26
CA ASN A 186 -0.99 -0.27 -6.40
C ASN A 186 -1.71 0.01 -7.73
N GLU A 187 -2.89 -0.59 -7.94
CA GLU A 187 -3.74 -0.30 -9.10
C GLU A 187 -4.11 1.19 -9.16
N GLU A 188 -4.66 1.73 -8.07
CA GLU A 188 -5.12 3.11 -8.01
C GLU A 188 -3.95 4.12 -8.15
N ILE A 189 -2.82 3.86 -7.49
CA ILE A 189 -1.59 4.64 -7.63
C ILE A 189 -1.08 4.62 -9.09
N GLN A 190 -1.14 3.47 -9.74
CA GLN A 190 -0.75 3.34 -11.14
C GLN A 190 -1.68 4.13 -12.07
N LEU A 191 -2.99 3.99 -11.90
CA LEU A 191 -4.00 4.70 -12.71
C LEU A 191 -3.83 6.22 -12.61
N ARG A 192 -3.39 6.72 -11.45
CA ARG A 192 -3.17 8.14 -11.18
C ARG A 192 -1.77 8.65 -11.53
N GLY A 193 -0.86 7.76 -11.98
CA GLY A 193 0.52 8.13 -12.29
C GLY A 193 1.35 8.55 -11.07
N LEU A 194 1.06 7.99 -9.90
CA LEU A 194 1.68 8.37 -8.62
C LEU A 194 2.79 7.40 -8.16
N LYS A 195 3.25 6.49 -9.02
CA LYS A 195 4.23 5.44 -8.66
C LYS A 195 5.56 5.97 -8.10
N ASP A 196 6.03 7.12 -8.60
CA ASP A 196 7.28 7.74 -8.14
C ASP A 196 7.12 8.55 -6.84
N GLN A 197 5.88 8.70 -6.36
CA GLN A 197 5.53 9.54 -5.21
C GLN A 197 4.99 8.74 -4.02
N ILE A 198 4.43 7.56 -4.26
CA ILE A 198 3.79 6.75 -3.23
C ILE A 198 4.29 5.31 -3.32
N SER A 199 4.89 4.83 -2.24
CA SER A 199 5.31 3.44 -2.11
C SER A 199 4.37 2.65 -1.21
N VAL A 200 4.12 1.39 -1.56
CA VAL A 200 3.28 0.45 -0.80
C VAL A 200 4.11 -0.78 -0.46
N MET A 201 4.22 -1.09 0.83
CA MET A 201 4.99 -2.22 1.34
C MET A 201 4.14 -3.07 2.29
N ALA A 202 4.28 -4.39 2.24
CA ALA A 202 3.76 -5.24 3.31
C ALA A 202 4.57 -5.02 4.59
N CYS A 203 3.91 -5.10 5.74
CA CYS A 203 4.55 -5.13 7.04
C CYS A 203 4.07 -6.30 7.90
N ALA A 204 4.90 -6.66 8.88
CA ALA A 204 4.59 -7.63 9.91
C ALA A 204 3.39 -7.17 10.75
N HIS A 205 2.88 -8.07 11.59
CA HIS A 205 1.69 -7.78 12.38
C HIS A 205 1.89 -6.61 13.35
N VAL A 206 1.16 -5.52 13.12
CA VAL A 206 1.26 -4.28 13.91
C VAL A 206 0.26 -4.19 15.08
N GLY A 207 -0.41 -5.31 15.39
CA GLY A 207 -1.46 -5.37 16.41
C GLY A 207 -2.83 -4.90 15.91
N GLY A 208 -3.86 -5.16 16.71
CA GLY A 208 -5.24 -4.85 16.34
C GLY A 208 -5.78 -5.77 15.24
N HIS A 209 -5.57 -7.09 15.34
CA HIS A 209 -6.14 -8.06 14.38
C HIS A 209 -7.66 -7.97 14.27
N LYS A 210 -8.35 -7.59 15.36
CA LYS A 210 -9.78 -7.30 15.33
C LYS A 210 -10.15 -6.17 14.36
N TYR A 211 -9.19 -5.32 14.00
CA TYR A 211 -9.29 -4.17 13.09
C TYR A 211 -8.63 -4.43 11.72
N ALA A 212 -8.43 -5.70 11.33
CA ALA A 212 -7.74 -6.07 10.09
C ALA A 212 -8.28 -5.34 8.85
N GLY A 213 -7.39 -5.11 7.89
CA GLY A 213 -7.40 -3.88 7.09
C GLY A 213 -6.55 -2.79 7.73
N ASN A 214 -5.46 -3.20 8.40
CA ASN A 214 -4.56 -2.28 9.10
C ASN A 214 -3.49 -1.76 8.13
N LEU A 215 -3.33 -0.45 8.10
CA LEU A 215 -2.23 0.20 7.39
C LEU A 215 -1.73 1.44 8.13
N ILE A 216 -0.50 1.84 7.81
CA ILE A 216 0.15 3.03 8.35
C ILE A 216 0.58 3.90 7.17
N ILE A 217 0.24 5.19 7.20
CA ILE A 217 0.62 6.15 6.18
C ILE A 217 1.60 7.15 6.78
N TYR A 218 2.82 7.16 6.24
CA TYR A 218 3.79 8.22 6.46
C TYR A 218 3.80 9.16 5.26
N CYS A 219 3.56 10.44 5.50
CA CYS A 219 3.52 11.45 4.45
C CYS A 219 3.84 12.84 5.02
N PRO A 220 4.35 13.77 4.20
CA PRO A 220 4.47 15.17 4.60
C PRO A 220 3.10 15.78 4.88
N GLY A 221 2.97 16.44 6.02
CA GLY A 221 1.81 17.25 6.38
C GLY A 221 1.85 18.64 5.74
N PRO A 222 0.77 19.43 5.92
CA PRO A 222 0.70 20.80 5.38
C PRO A 222 1.79 21.73 5.92
N ASP A 223 2.31 21.47 7.12
CA ASP A 223 3.42 22.20 7.74
C ASP A 223 4.81 21.66 7.35
N GLY A 224 4.86 20.69 6.44
CA GLY A 224 6.08 20.01 5.99
C GLY A 224 6.60 18.93 6.95
N LYS A 225 6.01 18.78 8.14
CA LYS A 225 6.42 17.71 9.08
C LYS A 225 5.86 16.38 8.64
N ILE A 226 6.60 15.31 8.91
CA ILE A 226 6.16 13.96 8.57
C ILE A 226 5.11 13.50 9.57
N MET A 227 3.92 13.24 9.05
CA MET A 227 2.82 12.63 9.78
C MET A 227 2.94 11.11 9.70
N GLY A 228 2.37 10.39 10.67
CA GLY A 228 2.31 8.93 10.67
C GLY A 228 0.95 8.45 11.18
N HIS A 229 -0.03 8.26 10.30
CA HIS A 229 -1.40 7.90 10.69
C HIS A 229 -1.65 6.41 10.56
N TRP A 230 -2.31 5.84 11.57
CA TRP A 230 -2.73 4.44 11.61
C TRP A 230 -4.19 4.32 11.29
N TYR A 231 -4.51 3.35 10.43
CA TYR A 231 -5.88 3.03 10.05
C TYR A 231 -6.16 1.55 10.30
N GLY A 232 -7.43 1.26 10.61
CA GLY A 232 -7.97 -0.08 10.71
C GLY A 232 -9.30 -0.17 9.97
N TYR A 233 -9.78 -1.38 9.73
CA TYR A 233 -10.99 -1.64 8.93
C TYR A 233 -10.94 -1.07 7.52
N VAL A 234 -9.77 -0.73 6.98
CA VAL A 234 -9.65 -0.23 5.62
C VAL A 234 -10.09 -1.32 4.65
N THR A 235 -10.95 -0.96 3.71
CA THR A 235 -11.37 -1.81 2.60
C THR A 235 -10.85 -1.29 1.27
N PRO A 236 -10.86 -2.09 0.19
CA PRO A 236 -10.53 -1.61 -1.15
C PRO A 236 -11.32 -0.36 -1.58
N ASP A 237 -12.56 -0.22 -1.13
CA ASP A 237 -13.43 0.94 -1.47
C ASP A 237 -12.98 2.24 -0.80
N ASP A 238 -12.21 2.15 0.30
CA ASP A 238 -11.69 3.33 1.01
C ASP A 238 -10.38 3.85 0.39
N VAL A 239 -9.73 3.09 -0.51
CA VAL A 239 -8.44 3.43 -1.11
C VAL A 239 -8.45 4.80 -1.81
N PRO A 240 -9.44 5.13 -2.67
CA PRO A 240 -9.52 6.46 -3.28
C PRO A 240 -9.53 7.58 -2.23
N ALA A 241 -10.30 7.42 -1.15
CA ALA A 241 -10.38 8.41 -0.09
C ALA A 241 -9.04 8.57 0.66
N LEU A 242 -8.29 7.49 0.89
CA LEU A 242 -6.96 7.57 1.49
C LEU A 242 -5.98 8.38 0.62
N LEU A 243 -6.03 8.20 -0.70
CA LEU A 243 -5.20 8.98 -1.62
C LEU A 243 -5.65 10.45 -1.69
N ASP A 244 -6.95 10.69 -1.86
CA ASP A 244 -7.52 12.02 -2.13
C ASP A 244 -7.63 12.92 -0.91
N ARG A 245 -7.87 12.34 0.27
CA ARG A 245 -8.07 13.08 1.51
C ARG A 245 -6.81 13.03 2.37
N GLN A 246 -6.37 11.84 2.74
CA GLN A 246 -5.26 11.71 3.67
C GLN A 246 -3.94 12.14 3.02
N ILE A 247 -3.54 11.55 1.89
CA ILE A 247 -2.24 11.84 1.27
C ILE A 247 -2.24 13.20 0.57
N ALA A 248 -3.26 13.51 -0.24
CA ALA A 248 -3.28 14.74 -1.02
C ALA A 248 -3.63 16.00 -0.21
N LYS A 249 -4.42 15.89 0.86
CA LYS A 249 -4.91 17.05 1.63
C LYS A 249 -4.52 17.04 3.11
N GLY A 250 -3.96 15.94 3.62
CA GLY A 250 -3.69 15.78 5.06
C GLY A 250 -4.97 15.60 5.90
N GLU A 251 -6.10 15.25 5.30
CA GLU A 251 -7.37 15.09 5.98
C GLU A 251 -7.57 13.68 6.54
N VAL A 252 -7.64 13.57 7.86
CA VAL A 252 -7.83 12.29 8.56
C VAL A 252 -9.23 11.72 8.34
N ILE A 253 -9.29 10.46 7.90
CA ILE A 253 -10.53 9.69 7.77
C ILE A 253 -10.92 9.09 9.13
N GLN A 254 -11.66 9.85 9.93
CA GLN A 254 -11.97 9.54 11.33
C GLN A 254 -12.55 8.13 11.56
N LYS A 255 -13.49 7.68 10.70
CA LYS A 255 -14.13 6.35 10.83
C LYS A 255 -13.15 5.18 10.78
N LEU A 256 -11.97 5.37 10.16
CA LEU A 256 -10.92 4.35 10.00
C LEU A 256 -9.73 4.61 10.93
N TRP A 257 -9.65 5.80 11.53
CA TRP A 257 -8.45 6.29 12.19
C TRP A 257 -8.25 5.64 13.56
N ARG A 258 -7.06 5.11 13.79
CA ARG A 258 -6.69 4.44 15.03
C ARG A 258 -5.83 5.29 15.95
N GLY A 259 -5.01 6.16 15.37
CA GLY A 259 -4.02 6.95 16.10
C GLY A 259 -2.96 7.52 15.18
N GLN A 260 -2.00 8.23 15.75
CA GLN A 260 -0.90 8.83 15.02
C GLN A 260 0.43 8.73 15.77
N MET A 261 1.52 8.90 15.03
CA MET A 261 2.85 9.19 15.56
C MET A 261 2.89 10.58 16.19
N GLY A 262 3.69 10.72 17.24
CA GLY A 262 3.83 11.94 18.03
C GLY A 262 2.82 12.01 19.18
N PRO A 263 2.69 13.19 19.82
CA PRO A 263 1.77 13.37 20.93
C PRO A 263 0.32 13.14 20.48
N PRO A 264 -0.53 12.62 21.39
CA PRO A 264 -1.96 12.49 21.11
C PRO A 264 -2.54 13.87 20.81
N VAL A 265 -3.26 14.00 19.69
CA VAL A 265 -3.97 15.23 19.36
C VAL A 265 -5.13 15.38 20.34
N THR A 266 -5.28 16.55 20.95
CA THR A 266 -6.52 16.92 21.63
C THR A 266 -7.65 16.94 20.61
N ASP A 267 -8.72 16.19 20.88
CA ASP A 267 -9.85 15.88 19.99
C ASP A 267 -10.03 16.85 18.80
N ILE A 268 -9.75 16.35 17.59
CA ILE A 268 -10.18 17.02 16.36
C ILE A 268 -11.71 16.93 16.34
N LYS A 269 -12.38 17.99 16.79
CA LYS A 269 -13.83 18.15 16.62
C LYS A 269 -14.13 18.09 15.13
N GLY A 270 -14.63 16.94 14.68
CA GLY A 270 -15.03 16.72 13.30
C GLY A 270 -16.09 17.73 12.87
N ALA A 271 -15.83 18.42 11.77
CA ALA A 271 -16.88 19.03 10.97
C ALA A 271 -17.61 17.90 10.24
N ASP A 272 -18.81 17.63 10.75
CA ASP A 272 -20.04 17.11 10.13
C ASP A 272 -19.92 16.21 8.88
N ASP A 273 -20.47 15.00 9.00
CA ASP A 273 -21.22 14.35 7.93
C ASP A 273 -22.38 13.52 8.55
N GLN A 274 -23.60 14.02 8.30
CA GLN A 274 -24.91 13.36 8.35
C GLN A 274 -25.54 12.97 9.70
N LYS A 275 -26.12 14.01 10.31
CA LYS A 275 -27.43 14.10 10.98
C LYS A 275 -28.50 13.07 10.54
N LEU A 276 -28.93 12.24 11.50
CA LEU A 276 -30.32 11.78 11.63
C LEU A 276 -30.78 12.10 13.05
N ALA A 277 -31.87 12.89 13.13
CA ALA A 277 -32.40 13.46 14.35
C ALA A 277 -33.47 12.55 15.00
N ASN A 278 -33.43 12.47 16.33
CA ASN A 278 -34.50 12.70 17.32
C ASN A 278 -34.04 12.09 18.66
N GLY A 279 -33.74 12.90 19.68
CA GLY A 279 -34.65 13.27 20.78
C GLY A 279 -34.62 12.16 21.84
N ASP A 280 -34.17 12.33 23.09
CA ASP A 280 -34.52 13.37 24.07
C ASP A 280 -33.48 13.37 25.22
N ASP A 281 -33.25 14.54 25.80
CA ASP A 281 -32.39 14.74 26.96
C ASP A 281 -33.00 14.15 28.24
N ASN A 282 -32.20 13.41 29.03
CA ASN A 282 -32.33 13.47 30.48
C ASN A 282 -31.03 13.06 31.18
N SER A 283 -30.34 14.08 31.70
CA SER A 283 -29.26 14.00 32.66
C SER A 283 -29.72 13.28 33.93
N LYS A 284 -29.11 12.13 34.25
CA LYS A 284 -28.90 11.67 35.63
C LYS A 284 -27.54 11.00 35.77
N THR A 285 -26.67 11.70 36.50
CA THR A 285 -25.56 11.15 37.28
C THR A 285 -25.99 9.92 38.08
N ASN A 286 -25.24 8.82 37.99
CA ASN A 286 -25.02 7.95 39.14
C ASN A 286 -23.74 7.12 39.02
N LEU A 287 -23.16 6.99 40.20
CA LEU A 287 -21.89 6.41 40.57
C LEU A 287 -21.99 4.87 40.63
N SER A 288 -20.90 4.21 40.23
CA SER A 288 -20.49 2.83 40.52
C SER A 288 -21.45 1.67 40.22
N ASN A 289 -21.00 0.73 39.37
CA ASN A 289 -20.68 -0.60 39.88
C ASN A 289 -19.68 -1.33 38.97
N ASN A 290 -18.76 -2.00 39.67
CA ASN A 290 -17.64 -2.77 39.19
C ASN A 290 -18.13 -4.16 38.79
N GLU A 291 -18.06 -4.50 37.51
CA GLU A 291 -18.16 -5.89 37.06
C GLU A 291 -16.95 -6.24 36.20
N ASN A 292 -16.12 -7.11 36.77
CA ASN A 292 -14.99 -7.77 36.14
C ASN A 292 -15.47 -8.59 34.93
N VAL A 293 -15.17 -8.12 33.71
CA VAL A 293 -15.11 -8.99 32.53
C VAL A 293 -13.66 -9.39 32.33
N ALA A 294 -13.29 -10.53 32.92
CA ALA A 294 -12.09 -11.27 32.57
C ALA A 294 -12.22 -11.81 31.14
N GLY A 295 -11.31 -11.41 30.26
CA GLY A 295 -11.33 -11.80 28.84
C GLY A 295 -9.93 -11.84 28.22
N CYS A 296 -9.17 -12.89 28.59
CA CYS A 296 -8.07 -13.51 27.86
C CYS A 296 -6.98 -12.63 27.21
N CYS A 297 -6.08 -12.12 28.04
CA CYS A 297 -4.69 -11.87 27.66
C CYS A 297 -3.79 -12.93 28.31
N GLN A 298 -3.58 -14.06 27.63
CA GLN A 298 -2.50 -15.00 27.96
C GLN A 298 -1.73 -15.34 26.69
N GLY A 299 -0.43 -14.99 26.63
CA GLY A 299 0.45 -15.54 25.58
C GLY A 299 1.63 -14.72 25.05
N VAL A 300 2.38 -14.02 25.92
CA VAL A 300 3.85 -13.83 25.93
C VAL A 300 4.69 -13.66 24.63
N ASN A 301 5.45 -12.55 24.63
CA ASN A 301 6.66 -12.23 23.86
C ASN A 301 6.57 -12.19 22.32
N GLY A 302 5.91 -11.16 21.81
CA GLY A 302 6.32 -10.44 20.60
C GLY A 302 6.50 -8.97 20.99
N VAL A 303 7.42 -8.24 20.36
CA VAL A 303 7.80 -6.87 20.77
C VAL A 303 6.62 -5.89 20.59
N SER A 304 5.76 -5.78 21.59
CA SER A 304 4.81 -4.67 21.78
C SER A 304 4.39 -4.65 23.25
N CYS A 305 5.24 -4.09 24.11
CA CYS A 305 4.91 -3.83 25.51
C CYS A 305 5.16 -2.35 25.81
N CYS A 306 4.08 -1.55 25.86
CA CYS A 306 4.07 -0.23 26.47
C CYS A 306 3.16 -0.28 27.69
N ARG A 307 3.67 0.13 28.86
CA ARG A 307 2.88 0.43 30.05
C ARG A 307 3.10 1.91 30.38
N SER A 308 2.01 2.62 30.60
CA SER A 308 1.97 4.01 31.04
C SER A 308 1.79 4.06 32.55
N GLU A 309 2.66 4.80 33.24
CA GLU A 309 2.34 5.38 34.54
C GLU A 309 2.66 6.87 34.53
N SER A 310 1.70 7.59 35.12
CA SER A 310 1.55 9.03 35.33
C SER A 310 2.67 9.64 36.16
N PHE A 311 3.15 10.84 35.80
CA PHE A 311 3.51 11.86 36.77
C PHE A 311 3.43 13.28 36.19
N GLU A 312 3.02 14.18 37.08
CA GLU A 312 2.92 15.64 36.95
C GLU A 312 4.28 16.32 36.69
N GLN A 313 4.30 17.43 35.96
CA GLN A 313 4.50 18.79 36.52
C GLN A 313 4.84 19.87 35.47
N ASN A 314 4.22 21.02 35.68
CA ASN A 314 4.66 22.41 35.53
C ASN A 314 5.93 22.81 34.73
N LYS A 315 5.71 23.93 34.01
CA LYS A 315 6.58 25.10 33.75
C LYS A 315 7.83 24.93 32.88
N GLY A 316 7.57 25.09 31.58
CA GLY A 316 8.11 26.10 30.68
C GLY A 316 9.51 26.68 30.91
N ILE A 317 10.35 26.56 29.88
CA ILE A 317 11.32 27.58 29.48
C ILE A 317 11.30 27.69 27.95
N ASP A 318 11.18 28.93 27.50
CA ASP A 318 11.19 29.46 26.15
C ASP A 318 12.62 29.50 25.57
N LYS A 319 12.77 29.24 24.26
CA LYS A 319 13.68 29.97 23.35
C LYS A 319 13.64 29.41 21.92
N THR A 320 13.00 30.19 21.04
CA THR A 320 13.47 30.67 19.72
C THR A 320 14.58 29.88 19.00
N LYS A 321 14.30 29.48 17.75
CA LYS A 321 15.07 29.93 16.58
C LYS A 321 14.37 29.66 15.23
N GLN A 322 14.05 30.77 14.56
CA GLN A 322 14.51 31.10 13.21
C GLN A 322 14.17 30.10 12.10
N GLY A 323 12.95 30.25 11.57
CA GLY A 323 12.51 29.59 10.34
C GLY A 323 13.29 30.07 9.13
N SER A 324 13.84 29.10 8.38
CA SER A 324 14.13 29.26 6.97
C SER A 324 12.87 28.81 6.21
N ASN A 325 12.20 29.78 5.60
CA ASN A 325 11.05 29.54 4.72
C ASN A 325 11.55 28.90 3.44
N ILE A 326 11.35 27.59 3.29
CA ILE A 326 11.32 26.95 1.98
C ILE A 326 9.92 26.38 1.83
N SER A 327 9.06 27.20 1.21
CA SER A 327 7.69 26.86 0.84
C SER A 327 7.73 25.79 -0.24
N TRP A 328 7.47 24.53 0.14
CA TRP A 328 7.15 23.47 -0.81
C TRP A 328 5.65 23.54 -1.09
N TYR A 329 5.29 24.50 -1.92
CA TYR A 329 3.94 24.63 -2.46
C TYR A 329 3.71 23.48 -3.44
N TRP A 330 2.98 22.45 -3.02
CA TRP A 330 2.45 21.44 -3.93
C TRP A 330 1.50 22.14 -4.91
N PRO A 331 1.68 22.02 -6.23
CA PRO A 331 0.64 22.45 -7.15
C PRO A 331 -0.60 21.60 -6.87
N ILE A 332 -1.63 22.30 -6.39
CA ILE A 332 -3.02 21.88 -6.27
C ILE A 332 -3.35 20.79 -7.29
N LEU A 333 -3.76 19.62 -6.80
CA LEU A 333 -4.33 18.49 -7.55
C LEU A 333 -5.68 18.89 -8.18
N GLN A 334 -5.68 19.91 -9.04
CA GLN A 334 -6.78 20.24 -9.94
C GLN A 334 -6.25 20.54 -11.35
N LYS A 335 -6.92 19.87 -12.30
CA LYS A 335 -6.85 20.02 -13.77
C LYS A 335 -5.67 19.38 -14.48
N ARG A 336 -5.78 18.07 -14.72
CA ARG A 336 -5.39 17.46 -16.00
C ARG A 336 -6.50 16.58 -16.60
N ASP A 337 -7.74 17.03 -16.54
CA ASP A 337 -8.82 16.50 -17.36
C ASP A 337 -9.34 17.62 -18.26
N ILE A 338 -9.13 17.47 -19.56
CA ILE A 338 -9.89 18.01 -20.72
C ILE A 338 -9.03 17.90 -22.01
N LEU A 339 -7.70 17.92 -21.93
CA LEU A 339 -6.85 17.88 -23.13
C LEU A 339 -6.43 16.48 -23.62
N THR A 340 -6.45 15.45 -22.76
CA THR A 340 -6.07 14.09 -23.17
C THR A 340 -7.23 13.32 -23.83
N ALA A 341 -8.48 13.59 -23.42
CA ALA A 341 -9.67 12.97 -24.03
C ALA A 341 -9.92 13.46 -25.46
N GLY A 342 -9.61 14.73 -25.77
CA GLY A 342 -9.71 15.30 -27.12
C GLY A 342 -8.71 14.69 -28.11
N GLY A 343 -7.48 14.39 -27.66
CA GLY A 343 -6.45 13.77 -28.50
C GLY A 343 -6.77 12.32 -28.90
N ILE A 344 -7.38 11.55 -27.99
CA ILE A 344 -7.74 10.15 -28.25
C ILE A 344 -8.94 10.05 -29.19
N LEU A 345 -9.95 10.91 -29.04
CA LEU A 345 -11.08 10.98 -30.00
C LEU A 345 -10.64 11.46 -31.38
N GLY A 346 -9.73 12.43 -31.46
CA GLY A 346 -9.19 12.93 -32.72
C GLY A 346 -8.42 11.85 -33.49
N ALA A 347 -7.60 11.06 -32.81
CA ALA A 347 -6.87 9.95 -33.41
C ALA A 347 -7.80 8.83 -33.91
N LEU A 348 -8.81 8.44 -33.12
CA LEU A 348 -9.78 7.41 -33.53
C LEU A 348 -10.63 7.84 -34.73
N ALA A 349 -11.01 9.12 -34.81
CA ALA A 349 -11.71 9.67 -35.96
C ALA A 349 -10.82 9.68 -37.22
N ALA A 350 -9.53 10.05 -37.09
CA ALA A 350 -8.58 10.00 -38.20
C ALA A 350 -8.34 8.57 -38.71
N PHE A 351 -8.23 7.58 -37.80
CA PHE A 351 -8.13 6.17 -38.17
C PHE A 351 -9.39 5.65 -38.85
N ALA A 352 -10.58 6.02 -38.38
CA ALA A 352 -11.84 5.64 -39.02
C ALA A 352 -12.00 6.24 -40.43
N VAL A 353 -11.57 7.50 -40.63
CA VAL A 353 -11.58 8.14 -41.95
C VAL A 353 -10.56 7.47 -42.88
N ALA A 354 -9.33 7.24 -42.42
CA ALA A 354 -8.30 6.54 -43.20
C ALA A 354 -8.71 5.11 -43.56
N TYR A 355 -9.34 4.38 -42.64
CA TYR A 355 -9.87 3.03 -42.90
C TYR A 355 -11.02 3.03 -43.92
N ARG A 356 -11.84 4.09 -43.94
CA ARG A 356 -12.93 4.24 -44.91
C ARG A 356 -12.41 4.53 -46.32
N PHE A 357 -11.33 5.30 -46.46
CA PHE A 357 -10.64 5.50 -47.74
C PHE A 357 -9.95 4.21 -48.21
N TYR A 358 -9.22 3.53 -47.32
CA TYR A 358 -8.57 2.23 -47.64
C TYR A 358 -9.58 1.18 -48.11
N ARG A 359 -10.77 1.15 -47.50
CA ARG A 359 -11.83 0.22 -47.90
C ARG A 359 -12.44 0.57 -49.26
N SER A 360 -12.46 1.84 -49.67
CA SER A 360 -12.98 2.26 -50.97
C SER A 360 -12.06 1.80 -52.12
N ASP A 361 -10.74 1.92 -51.95
CA ASP A 361 -9.76 1.51 -52.96
C ASP A 361 -9.67 -0.02 -53.11
N ALA A 362 -9.93 -0.76 -52.02
CA ALA A 362 -9.97 -2.22 -52.04
C ALA A 362 -11.21 -2.79 -52.79
N TYR A 363 -12.29 -2.02 -52.94
CA TYR A 363 -13.44 -2.43 -53.76
C TYR A 363 -13.21 -2.19 -55.26
N ASP A 364 -12.52 -1.10 -55.62
CA ASP A 364 -12.21 -0.77 -57.03
C ASP A 364 -11.16 -1.74 -57.64
N CYS A 365 -10.27 -2.29 -56.82
CA CYS A 365 -9.31 -3.31 -57.26
C CYS A 365 -9.95 -4.69 -57.51
N LYS A 366 -11.10 -4.99 -56.88
CA LYS A 366 -11.83 -6.26 -57.09
C LYS A 366 -12.71 -6.28 -58.33
N GLU A 367 -12.98 -5.13 -58.95
CA GLU A 367 -13.75 -5.06 -60.19
C GLU A 367 -12.88 -5.23 -61.44
N LYS A 368 -11.57 -4.93 -61.35
CA LYS A 368 -10.61 -5.09 -62.46
C LYS A 368 -9.99 -6.48 -62.60
N GLU A 369 -10.23 -7.40 -61.66
CA GLU A 369 -9.70 -8.78 -61.72
C GLU A 369 -10.67 -9.79 -62.37
N LYS A 370 -11.83 -9.33 -62.90
CA LYS A 370 -12.83 -10.17 -63.57
C LYS A 370 -12.71 -10.25 -65.09
N GLU A 371 -11.77 -9.53 -65.71
CA GLU A 371 -11.51 -9.64 -67.15
C GLU A 371 -10.07 -10.12 -67.37
N HIS A 372 -9.94 -11.34 -67.93
CA HIS A 372 -8.72 -12.11 -68.29
C HIS A 372 -8.25 -13.20 -67.31
N PRO A 373 -8.40 -14.49 -67.67
CA PRO A 373 -7.63 -15.57 -67.08
C PRO A 373 -6.42 -15.87 -67.97
N LEU A 374 -5.18 -15.77 -67.45
CA LEU A 374 -4.07 -16.64 -67.88
C LEU A 374 -2.79 -16.51 -67.03
N ASN A 375 -2.44 -17.67 -66.47
CA ASN A 375 -1.12 -18.30 -66.37
C ASN A 375 -0.08 -17.90 -65.31
N GLN A 376 0.57 -18.97 -64.86
CA GLN A 376 1.57 -19.14 -63.80
C GLN A 376 2.85 -18.32 -64.05
N ASN A 377 3.49 -17.76 -63.01
CA ASN A 377 4.67 -18.34 -62.34
C ASN A 377 5.43 -17.31 -61.45
N THR A 378 6.03 -17.81 -60.36
CA THR A 378 7.08 -17.22 -59.49
C THR A 378 6.72 -16.04 -58.55
N GLY A 379 6.83 -16.32 -57.23
CA GLY A 379 6.46 -15.42 -56.13
C GLY A 379 7.40 -14.23 -55.86
N LEU A 380 8.33 -13.93 -56.76
CA LEU A 380 9.24 -12.77 -56.62
C LEU A 380 8.76 -11.53 -57.40
N GLY A 381 7.92 -11.69 -58.44
CA GLY A 381 7.33 -10.56 -59.18
C GLY A 381 6.27 -9.80 -58.37
N LYS A 382 5.45 -10.52 -57.60
CA LYS A 382 4.34 -9.93 -56.82
C LYS A 382 4.80 -8.98 -55.72
N PHE A 383 6.00 -9.17 -55.18
CA PHE A 383 6.53 -8.27 -54.15
C PHE A 383 6.96 -6.91 -54.74
N TRP A 384 7.54 -6.94 -55.95
CA TRP A 384 7.98 -5.73 -56.64
C TRP A 384 6.82 -4.92 -57.23
N ASP A 385 5.78 -5.57 -57.75
CA ASP A 385 4.60 -4.87 -58.25
C ASP A 385 3.78 -4.21 -57.12
N ILE A 386 3.77 -4.81 -55.92
CA ILE A 386 3.14 -4.20 -54.74
C ILE A 386 3.93 -2.99 -54.23
N MET A 387 5.27 -3.05 -54.22
CA MET A 387 6.11 -1.91 -53.83
C MET A 387 6.00 -0.73 -54.79
N ARG A 388 5.79 -1.00 -56.09
CA ARG A 388 5.58 0.03 -57.12
C ARG A 388 4.21 0.71 -57.02
N CYS A 389 3.16 -0.04 -56.70
CA CYS A 389 1.83 0.52 -56.45
C CYS A 389 1.75 1.33 -55.14
N LEU A 390 2.65 1.10 -54.18
CA LEU A 390 2.73 1.84 -52.92
C LEU A 390 3.73 3.02 -52.95
N GLY A 391 4.40 3.26 -54.08
CA GLY A 391 5.31 4.40 -54.28
C GLY A 391 6.59 4.38 -53.43
N LEU A 392 7.00 3.20 -52.95
CA LEU A 392 8.15 3.04 -52.05
C LEU A 392 9.46 2.66 -52.77
N VAL A 393 9.42 2.45 -54.09
CA VAL A 393 10.58 2.37 -55.00
C VAL A 393 10.23 2.97 -56.36
#